data_AF-A0A8T3TPV9-F1
#
_entry.id   AF-A0A8T3TPV9-F1
#
_cell.length_a   1.000
_cell.length_b   1.000
_cell.length_c   1.000
_cell.angle_alpha   90.00
_cell.angle_beta   90.00
_cell.angle_gamma   90.00
#
_symmetry.space_group_name_H-M   'P 1'
#
loop_
_entity.id
_entity.type
_entity.pdbx_description
1 polymer ?
#
loop_
_entity_poly.entity_id
_entity_poly.type
_entity_poly.pdbx_seq_one_letter_code
_entity_poly.pdbx_strand_id
1 'polypeptide(L)'
;GGDADIIEGHAVEIDPAGGRAVDAALAPTGPALPAPVSPAPIVTGDTDPTAAGLAPQSLQAGRAELEARLDKLLAGSPTHDPNRKLLGHLRNEREHLLTFLQAAGVQATNWRAEQAIRPAVVNRKHWGGNRTWHGAKTQQVLMSVIRTARAQDTDPVALLAQLQRQPRPGVPAALTIPAPRPADSPQLTRGP
;
A
#
# COMPACT_ATOMS: atom_id res chain seq x y z
N GLY A 1 13.03 -24.81 24.69
CA GLY A 1 12.50 -25.35 23.43
C GLY A 1 11.71 -24.25 22.76
N GLY A 2 12.14 -23.84 21.58
CA GLY A 2 11.52 -22.76 20.82
C GLY A 2 12.32 -22.61 19.54
N ASP A 3 11.95 -23.42 18.55
CA ASP A 3 12.49 -23.41 17.19
C ASP A 3 12.31 -22.00 16.61
N ALA A 4 13.40 -21.24 16.53
CA ALA A 4 13.39 -20.01 15.77
C ALA A 4 13.52 -20.41 14.32
N ASP A 5 12.39 -20.56 13.62
CA ASP A 5 12.37 -20.76 12.16
C ASP A 5 13.16 -19.62 11.50
N ILE A 6 14.41 -19.94 11.14
CA ILE A 6 15.30 -19.07 10.40
C ILE A 6 14.75 -18.97 8.99
N ILE A 7 14.60 -17.74 8.50
CA ILE A 7 14.27 -17.52 7.09
C ILE A 7 15.54 -17.84 6.30
N GLU A 8 15.58 -18.98 5.61
CA GLU A 8 16.69 -19.31 4.70
C GLU A 8 16.81 -18.26 3.60
N GLY A 9 17.74 -17.33 3.80
CA GLY A 9 18.17 -16.34 2.83
C GLY A 9 19.65 -16.15 3.01
N HIS A 10 20.44 -16.45 1.97
CA HIS A 10 21.87 -16.19 1.95
C HIS A 10 22.13 -14.71 2.29
N ALA A 11 22.67 -14.47 3.49
CA ALA A 11 23.14 -13.16 3.91
C ALA A 11 24.46 -12.85 3.19
N VAL A 12 24.54 -11.66 2.60
CA VAL A 12 25.81 -11.07 2.18
C VAL A 12 26.51 -10.59 3.45
N GLU A 13 27.74 -11.03 3.69
CA GLU A 13 28.58 -10.56 4.79
C GLU A 13 28.81 -9.05 4.66
N ILE A 14 28.52 -8.32 5.75
CA ILE A 14 28.92 -6.92 5.93
C ILE A 14 29.68 -6.88 7.26
N ASP A 15 30.91 -6.41 7.18
CA ASP A 15 31.92 -6.28 8.23
C ASP A 15 31.43 -5.39 9.39
N PRO A 16 31.57 -5.77 10.68
CA PRO A 16 31.04 -5.00 11.79
C PRO A 16 32.08 -3.99 12.29
N ALA A 17 31.86 -2.70 12.03
CA ALA A 17 32.58 -1.63 12.71
C ALA A 17 31.64 -0.51 13.17
N GLY A 18 31.67 -0.24 14.49
CA GLY A 18 31.32 1.08 15.03
C GLY A 18 30.01 1.17 15.81
N GLY A 19 30.00 0.68 17.04
CA GLY A 19 29.00 1.07 18.03
C GLY A 19 29.14 2.54 18.44
N ARG A 20 28.01 3.19 18.73
CA ARG A 20 27.98 4.37 19.59
C ARG A 20 26.66 4.41 20.36
N ALA A 21 26.79 4.41 21.68
CA ALA A 21 25.69 4.63 22.60
C ALA A 21 25.12 6.04 22.40
N VAL A 22 23.79 6.14 22.35
CA VAL A 22 23.07 7.41 22.47
C VAL A 22 22.30 7.38 23.78
N ASP A 23 22.93 7.90 24.83
CA ASP A 23 22.21 8.38 26.00
C ASP A 23 21.43 9.64 25.61
N ALA A 24 20.12 9.62 25.83
CA ALA A 24 19.30 10.82 25.79
C ALA A 24 18.15 10.69 26.78
N ALA A 25 18.45 10.96 28.04
CA ALA A 25 17.46 11.39 29.01
C ALA A 25 16.97 12.79 28.60
N LEU A 26 15.73 12.89 28.11
CA LEU A 26 15.02 14.18 28.04
C LEU A 26 13.52 13.95 28.29
N ALA A 27 13.02 14.61 29.34
CA ALA A 27 11.61 14.61 29.72
C ALA A 27 10.73 15.28 28.63
N PRO A 28 9.46 14.89 28.49
CA PRO A 28 8.66 15.26 27.32
C PRO A 28 7.94 16.61 27.50
N THR A 29 8.49 17.65 26.88
CA THR A 29 7.72 18.84 26.46
C THR A 29 7.77 18.92 24.94
N GLY A 30 7.09 17.99 24.28
CA GLY A 30 6.87 18.04 22.83
C GLY A 30 5.43 18.47 22.55
N PRO A 31 5.18 19.36 21.57
CA PRO A 31 3.82 19.78 21.23
C PRO A 31 2.96 18.57 20.80
N ALA A 32 1.66 18.66 21.05
CA ALA A 32 0.69 17.69 20.54
C ALA A 32 0.79 17.58 19.02
N LEU A 33 0.68 16.36 18.48
CA LEU A 33 0.64 16.15 17.02
C LEU A 33 -0.48 16.99 16.40
N PRO A 34 -0.25 17.60 15.22
CA PRO A 34 -1.30 18.31 14.51
C PRO A 34 -2.46 17.37 14.17
N ALA A 35 -3.67 17.94 14.09
CA ALA A 35 -4.85 17.24 13.60
C ALA A 35 -4.58 16.63 12.20
N PRO A 36 -5.23 15.52 11.84
CA PRO A 36 -5.03 14.88 10.53
C PRO A 36 -5.24 15.91 9.41
N VAL A 37 -4.16 16.23 8.71
CA VAL A 37 -4.21 17.08 7.53
C VAL A 37 -4.86 16.28 6.41
N SER A 38 -5.85 16.89 5.74
CA SER A 38 -6.42 16.29 4.54
C SER A 38 -5.29 16.07 3.54
N PRO A 39 -5.06 14.85 3.02
CA PRO A 39 -3.93 14.60 2.14
C PRO A 39 -4.02 15.53 0.94
N ALA A 40 -2.93 16.25 0.66
CA ALA A 40 -2.83 17.15 -0.48
C ALA A 40 -3.26 16.40 -1.76
N PRO A 41 -3.94 17.07 -2.72
CA PRO A 41 -4.26 16.46 -3.99
C PRO A 41 -2.96 15.94 -4.61
N ILE A 42 -2.92 14.63 -4.85
CA ILE A 42 -1.77 13.97 -5.45
C ILE A 42 -1.67 14.51 -6.88
N VAL A 43 -0.76 15.46 -7.10
CA VAL A 43 -0.43 16.00 -8.41
C VAL A 43 -0.03 14.82 -9.28
N THR A 44 -0.93 14.46 -10.19
CA THR A 44 -0.76 13.35 -11.12
C THR A 44 0.00 13.92 -12.32
N GLY A 45 1.15 13.36 -12.64
CA GLY A 45 1.80 13.65 -13.92
C GLY A 45 0.86 13.24 -15.07
N ASP A 46 0.59 14.19 -15.94
CA ASP A 46 -0.52 14.24 -16.91
C ASP A 46 -0.43 13.29 -18.12
N THR A 47 0.25 12.14 -18.03
CA THR A 47 0.57 11.35 -19.24
C THR A 47 0.09 9.90 -19.27
N ASP A 48 -0.53 9.38 -18.21
CA ASP A 48 -1.10 8.03 -18.25
C ASP A 48 -2.58 8.08 -18.68
N PRO A 49 -3.03 7.20 -19.61
CA PRO A 49 -4.39 7.22 -20.12
C PRO A 49 -5.36 6.90 -18.98
N THR A 50 -5.95 7.94 -18.41
CA THR A 50 -7.06 7.84 -17.48
C THR A 50 -8.34 7.79 -18.29
N ALA A 51 -9.34 7.05 -17.81
CA ALA A 51 -10.66 6.97 -18.44
C ALA A 51 -11.37 8.34 -18.64
N ALA A 52 -10.83 9.40 -18.03
CA ALA A 52 -11.35 10.78 -18.04
C ALA A 52 -11.42 11.43 -19.43
N GLY A 53 -10.71 10.90 -20.45
CA GLY A 53 -10.69 11.47 -21.81
C GLY A 53 -11.70 10.89 -22.80
N LEU A 54 -12.48 9.86 -22.43
CA LEU A 54 -13.39 9.16 -23.33
C LEU A 54 -14.85 9.57 -23.10
N ALA A 55 -15.64 9.62 -24.19
CA ALA A 55 -17.09 9.79 -24.08
C ALA A 55 -17.70 8.67 -23.22
N PRO A 56 -18.65 8.97 -22.30
CA PRO A 56 -19.16 7.98 -21.34
C PRO A 56 -19.68 6.68 -21.97
N GLN A 57 -20.34 6.80 -23.13
CA GLN A 57 -20.89 5.65 -23.85
C GLN A 57 -19.79 4.76 -24.46
N SER A 58 -18.73 5.37 -25.01
CA SER A 58 -17.59 4.63 -25.56
C SER A 58 -16.78 3.93 -24.47
N LEU A 59 -16.66 4.57 -23.29
CA LEU A 59 -16.03 3.95 -22.12
C LEU A 59 -16.83 2.74 -21.63
N GLN A 60 -18.16 2.86 -21.55
CA GLN A 60 -19.04 1.75 -21.17
C GLN A 60 -18.97 0.58 -22.15
N ALA A 61 -19.02 0.85 -23.45
CA ALA A 61 -18.92 -0.17 -24.49
C ALA A 61 -17.55 -0.88 -24.45
N GLY A 62 -16.44 -0.12 -24.39
CA GLY A 62 -15.09 -0.69 -24.29
C GLY A 62 -14.88 -1.49 -23.01
N ARG A 63 -15.47 -1.04 -21.90
CA ARG A 63 -15.48 -1.80 -20.64
C ARG A 63 -16.21 -3.13 -20.78
N ALA A 64 -17.42 -3.12 -21.34
CA ALA A 64 -18.20 -4.34 -21.52
C ALA A 64 -17.47 -5.37 -22.41
N GLU A 65 -16.79 -4.90 -23.46
CA GLU A 65 -15.96 -5.77 -24.30
C GLU A 65 -14.79 -6.38 -23.52
N LEU A 66 -14.08 -5.58 -22.72
CA LEU A 66 -12.98 -6.05 -21.88
C LEU A 66 -13.45 -7.05 -20.82
N GLU A 67 -14.60 -6.80 -20.19
CA GLU A 67 -15.23 -7.71 -19.23
C GLU A 67 -15.57 -9.04 -19.89
N ALA A 68 -16.21 -9.04 -21.06
CA ALA A 68 -16.53 -10.26 -21.80
C ALA A 68 -15.28 -11.07 -22.19
N ARG A 69 -14.21 -10.38 -22.62
CA ARG A 69 -12.93 -11.02 -22.94
C ARG A 69 -12.26 -11.61 -21.70
N LEU A 70 -12.32 -10.90 -20.57
CA LEU A 70 -11.81 -11.37 -19.30
C LEU A 70 -12.58 -12.61 -18.83
N ASP A 71 -13.91 -12.58 -18.85
CA ASP A 71 -14.75 -13.71 -18.44
C ASP A 71 -14.47 -14.95 -19.31
N LYS A 72 -14.23 -14.77 -20.61
CA LYS A 72 -13.79 -15.85 -21.51
C LYS A 72 -12.44 -16.45 -21.11
N LEU A 73 -11.46 -15.63 -20.73
CA LEU A 73 -10.15 -16.11 -20.25
C LEU A 73 -10.28 -16.82 -18.91
N LEU A 74 -11.10 -16.28 -17.99
CA LEU A 74 -11.35 -16.85 -16.67
C LEU A 74 -12.12 -18.16 -16.72
N ALA A 75 -12.93 -18.42 -17.76
CA ALA A 75 -13.62 -19.69 -17.98
C ALA A 75 -12.68 -20.85 -18.40
N GLY A 76 -11.41 -20.57 -18.70
CA GLY A 76 -10.44 -21.59 -19.08
C GLY A 76 -10.16 -22.63 -17.98
N SER A 77 -9.70 -23.81 -18.37
CA SER A 77 -9.31 -24.89 -17.45
C SER A 77 -7.88 -25.34 -17.74
N PRO A 78 -6.86 -24.61 -17.22
CA PRO A 78 -5.47 -24.94 -17.47
C PRO A 78 -5.06 -26.25 -16.77
N THR A 79 -4.21 -27.04 -17.43
CA THR A 79 -3.71 -28.32 -16.92
C THR A 79 -2.52 -28.17 -15.97
N HIS A 80 -1.77 -27.05 -16.06
CA HIS A 80 -0.61 -26.77 -15.22
C HIS A 80 -1.02 -26.15 -13.87
N ASP A 81 -0.45 -26.63 -12.76
CA ASP A 81 -0.86 -26.24 -11.40
C ASP A 81 -0.66 -24.75 -11.07
N PRO A 82 0.50 -24.12 -11.35
CA PRO A 82 0.68 -22.68 -11.24
C PRO A 82 -0.37 -21.87 -11.98
N ASN A 83 -0.74 -22.29 -13.20
CA ASN A 83 -1.74 -21.59 -14.00
C ASN A 83 -3.14 -21.73 -13.40
N ARG A 84 -3.47 -22.87 -12.80
CA ARG A 84 -4.74 -23.04 -12.06
C ARG A 84 -4.80 -22.12 -10.84
N LYS A 85 -3.71 -22.02 -10.08
CA LYS A 85 -3.62 -21.13 -8.91
C LYS A 85 -3.77 -19.67 -9.31
N LEU A 86 -3.06 -19.24 -10.36
CA LEU A 86 -3.20 -17.90 -10.93
C LEU A 86 -4.64 -17.63 -11.38
N LEU A 87 -5.24 -18.57 -12.12
CA LEU A 87 -6.61 -18.40 -12.60
C LEU A 87 -7.63 -18.36 -11.46
N GLY A 88 -7.44 -19.17 -10.42
CA GLY A 88 -8.25 -19.12 -9.19
C GLY A 88 -8.14 -17.78 -8.49
N HIS A 89 -6.93 -17.23 -8.37
CA HIS A 89 -6.72 -15.89 -7.82
C HIS A 89 -7.41 -14.80 -8.67
N LEU A 90 -7.23 -14.83 -10.00
CA LEU A 90 -7.86 -13.87 -10.90
C LEU A 90 -9.40 -13.95 -10.89
N ARG A 91 -9.98 -15.15 -10.69
CA ARG A 91 -11.43 -15.32 -10.50
C ARG A 91 -11.90 -14.66 -9.20
N ASN A 92 -11.16 -14.81 -8.11
CA ASN A 92 -11.49 -14.18 -6.84
C ASN A 92 -11.39 -12.65 -6.92
N GLU A 93 -10.42 -12.14 -7.67
CA GLU A 93 -10.18 -10.70 -7.85
C GLU A 93 -10.96 -10.09 -9.03
N ARG A 94 -11.87 -10.84 -9.67
CA ARG A 94 -12.54 -10.46 -10.92
C ARG A 94 -13.21 -9.08 -10.85
N GLU A 95 -13.82 -8.76 -9.73
CA GLU A 95 -14.49 -7.48 -9.52
C GLU A 95 -13.52 -6.29 -9.45
N HIS A 96 -12.26 -6.54 -9.10
CA HIS A 96 -11.25 -5.51 -8.86
C HIS A 96 -10.30 -5.28 -10.04
N LEU A 97 -10.18 -6.23 -10.98
CA LEU A 97 -9.24 -6.17 -12.11
C LEU A 97 -9.40 -4.93 -13.00
N LEU A 98 -10.62 -4.37 -13.08
CA LEU A 98 -10.94 -3.22 -13.93
C LEU A 98 -11.35 -1.98 -13.12
N THR A 99 -10.96 -1.90 -11.84
CA THR A 99 -11.32 -0.77 -10.95
C THR A 99 -10.89 0.59 -11.51
N PHE A 100 -9.77 0.65 -12.24
CA PHE A 100 -9.28 1.88 -12.87
C PHE A 100 -10.21 2.44 -13.97
N LEU A 101 -11.12 1.62 -14.51
CA LEU A 101 -12.17 2.07 -15.44
C LEU A 101 -13.42 2.59 -14.70
N GLN A 102 -13.52 2.35 -13.40
CA GLN A 102 -14.69 2.69 -12.57
C GLN A 102 -14.42 3.90 -11.68
N ALA A 103 -13.23 3.97 -11.10
CA ALA A 103 -12.84 5.00 -10.15
C ALA A 103 -11.95 6.05 -10.82
N ALA A 104 -12.44 7.29 -10.87
CA ALA A 104 -11.64 8.42 -11.30
C ALA A 104 -10.42 8.60 -10.37
N GLY A 105 -9.24 8.82 -10.97
CA GLY A 105 -7.98 9.03 -10.24
C GLY A 105 -7.17 7.76 -9.92
N VAL A 106 -7.70 6.58 -10.24
CA VAL A 106 -6.93 5.32 -10.23
C VAL A 106 -6.24 5.15 -11.58
N GLN A 107 -4.91 5.04 -11.56
CA GLN A 107 -4.12 4.81 -12.76
C GLN A 107 -4.30 3.36 -13.24
N ALA A 108 -4.27 3.16 -14.57
CA ALA A 108 -4.22 1.82 -15.16
C ALA A 108 -2.88 1.11 -14.87
N THR A 109 -1.85 1.86 -14.49
CA THR A 109 -0.51 1.36 -14.19
C THR A 109 -0.36 1.06 -12.69
N ASN A 110 0.39 0.01 -12.36
CA ASN A 110 0.72 -0.35 -10.97
C ASN A 110 1.85 0.52 -10.37
N TRP A 111 2.26 1.59 -11.08
CA TRP A 111 3.44 2.38 -10.74
C TRP A 111 3.39 2.91 -9.31
N ARG A 112 2.23 3.42 -8.85
CA ARG A 112 2.08 3.95 -7.48
C ARG A 112 2.32 2.89 -6.40
N ALA A 113 1.78 1.68 -6.56
CA ALA A 113 1.94 0.63 -5.57
C ALA A 113 3.39 0.10 -5.56
N GLU A 114 4.00 -0.03 -6.74
CA GLU A 114 5.41 -0.39 -6.86
C GLU A 114 6.33 0.65 -6.19
N GLN A 115 6.09 1.94 -6.44
CA GLN A 115 6.84 3.00 -5.78
C GLN A 115 6.62 3.01 -4.26
N ALA A 116 5.41 2.68 -3.81
CA ALA A 116 5.10 2.61 -2.39
C ALA A 116 5.87 1.50 -1.65
N ILE A 117 6.10 0.34 -2.28
CA ILE A 117 6.80 -0.79 -1.66
C ILE A 117 8.34 -0.71 -1.77
N ARG A 118 8.87 0.00 -2.78
CA ARG A 118 10.32 0.13 -3.04
C ARG A 118 11.15 0.51 -1.80
N PRO A 119 10.78 1.52 -0.99
CA PRO A 119 11.55 1.87 0.20
C PRO A 119 11.72 0.70 1.18
N ALA A 120 10.67 -0.11 1.37
CA ALA A 120 10.72 -1.27 2.26
C ALA A 120 11.66 -2.36 1.71
N VAL A 121 11.60 -2.62 0.41
CA VAL A 121 12.44 -3.61 -0.28
C VAL A 121 13.91 -3.20 -0.27
N VAL A 122 14.20 -1.94 -0.56
CA VAL A 122 15.56 -1.38 -0.55
C VAL A 122 16.13 -1.42 0.87
N ASN A 123 15.36 -0.99 1.87
CA ASN A 123 15.81 -1.03 3.26
C ASN A 123 16.11 -2.46 3.73
N ARG A 124 15.23 -3.41 3.40
CA ARG A 124 15.45 -4.84 3.67
C ARG A 124 16.74 -5.34 3.03
N LYS A 125 17.01 -4.95 1.78
CA LYS A 125 18.23 -5.36 1.06
C LYS A 125 19.48 -4.77 1.69
N HIS A 126 19.43 -3.50 2.09
CA HIS A 126 20.58 -2.80 2.67
C HIS A 126 21.01 -3.38 4.02
N TRP A 127 20.06 -3.87 4.82
CA TRP A 127 20.32 -4.45 6.14
C TRP A 127 20.53 -5.97 6.13
N GLY A 128 20.74 -6.57 4.96
CA GLY A 128 21.00 -8.01 4.83
C GLY A 128 19.78 -8.92 5.05
N GLY A 129 18.56 -8.37 4.97
CA GLY A 129 17.32 -9.12 5.12
C GLY A 129 16.86 -9.31 6.56
N ASN A 130 15.82 -10.13 6.74
CA ASN A 130 15.33 -10.55 8.05
C ASN A 130 15.77 -12.00 8.28
N ARG A 131 16.42 -12.27 9.41
CA ARG A 131 16.88 -13.61 9.79
C ARG A 131 15.81 -14.43 10.51
N THR A 132 14.75 -13.80 10.98
CA THR A 132 13.64 -14.44 11.71
C THR A 132 12.29 -13.92 11.23
N TRP A 133 11.25 -14.75 11.31
CA TRP A 133 9.87 -14.35 11.03
C TRP A 133 9.38 -13.22 11.92
N HIS A 134 9.81 -13.20 13.19
CA HIS A 134 9.51 -12.10 14.09
C HIS A 134 10.08 -10.77 13.58
N GLY A 135 11.35 -10.75 13.15
CA GLY A 135 11.97 -9.57 12.55
C GLY A 135 11.28 -9.13 11.26
N ALA A 136 10.91 -10.09 10.41
CA ALA A 136 10.17 -9.81 9.18
C ALA A 136 8.80 -9.17 9.44
N LYS A 137 8.06 -9.69 10.41
CA LYS A 137 6.76 -9.13 10.82
C LYS A 137 6.92 -7.73 11.41
N THR A 138 7.92 -7.52 12.26
CA THR A 138 8.21 -6.20 12.84
C THR A 138 8.57 -5.18 11.75
N GLN A 139 9.42 -5.55 10.79
CA GLN A 139 9.76 -4.68 9.66
C GLN A 139 8.53 -4.38 8.80
N GLN A 140 7.69 -5.39 8.50
CA GLN A 140 6.46 -5.22 7.73
C GLN A 140 5.53 -4.18 8.39
N VAL A 141 5.31 -4.31 9.70
CA VAL A 141 4.47 -3.39 10.46
C VAL A 141 5.07 -1.97 10.47
N LEU A 142 6.36 -1.84 10.78
CA LEU A 142 7.04 -0.53 10.81
C LEU A 142 7.01 0.17 9.45
N MET A 143 7.30 -0.54 8.36
CA MET A 143 7.27 0.03 7.02
C MET A 143 5.85 0.45 6.61
N SER A 144 4.83 -0.30 7.01
CA SER A 144 3.42 0.07 6.80
C SER A 144 3.05 1.35 7.54
N VAL A 145 3.41 1.46 8.82
CA VAL A 145 3.18 2.65 9.65
C VAL A 145 3.90 3.88 9.08
N ILE A 146 5.19 3.75 8.75
CA ILE A 146 5.98 4.83 8.16
C ILE A 146 5.39 5.28 6.82
N ARG A 147 4.97 4.33 5.98
CA ARG A 147 4.36 4.64 4.67
C ARG A 147 3.04 5.39 4.85
N THR A 148 2.22 4.95 5.79
CA THR A 148 0.93 5.59 6.09
C THR A 148 1.14 7.00 6.63
N ALA A 149 2.05 7.18 7.59
CA ALA A 149 2.40 8.49 8.13
C ALA A 149 2.86 9.46 7.04
N ARG A 150 3.77 9.03 6.16
CA ARG A 150 4.23 9.84 5.01
C ARG A 150 3.11 10.16 4.02
N ALA A 151 2.20 9.22 3.78
CA ALA A 151 1.05 9.46 2.90
C ALA A 151 0.04 10.46 3.49
N GLN A 152 0.00 10.58 4.82
CA GLN A 152 -0.81 11.55 5.57
C GLN A 152 0.00 12.80 5.99
N ASP A 153 1.16 13.04 5.38
CA ASP A 153 2.04 14.19 5.66
C ASP A 153 2.39 14.36 7.15
N THR A 154 2.52 13.24 7.85
CA THR A 154 2.87 13.17 9.28
C THR A 154 4.31 12.69 9.42
N ASP A 155 5.08 13.31 10.33
CA ASP A 155 6.44 12.84 10.63
C ASP A 155 6.41 11.42 11.24
N PRO A 156 6.95 10.41 10.54
CA PRO A 156 6.95 9.04 11.02
C PRO A 156 7.77 8.85 12.30
N VAL A 157 8.84 9.62 12.51
CA VAL A 157 9.71 9.46 13.69
C VAL A 157 9.01 9.99 14.93
N ALA A 158 8.45 11.20 14.87
CA ALA A 158 7.64 11.75 15.95
C ALA A 158 6.45 10.84 16.30
N LEU A 159 5.75 10.30 15.29
CA LEU A 159 4.64 9.38 15.49
C LEU A 159 5.05 8.11 16.24
N LEU A 160 6.13 7.45 15.79
CA LEU A 160 6.65 6.24 16.45
C LEU A 160 7.13 6.52 17.87
N ALA A 161 7.82 7.65 18.09
CA ALA A 161 8.27 8.06 19.42
C ALA A 161 7.11 8.38 20.36
N GLN A 162 6.00 8.93 19.86
CA GLN A 162 4.79 9.10 20.65
C GLN A 162 4.14 7.75 20.97
N LEU A 163 3.96 6.89 19.98
CA LEU A 163 3.36 5.56 20.16
C LEU A 163 4.09 4.73 21.23
N GLN A 164 5.42 4.75 21.23
CA GLN A 164 6.20 4.05 22.26
C GLN A 164 6.07 4.64 23.67
N ARG A 165 5.74 5.93 23.79
CA ARG A 165 5.56 6.60 25.09
C ARG A 165 4.13 6.53 25.61
N GLN A 166 3.18 6.01 24.83
CA GLN A 166 1.79 5.92 25.26
C GLN A 166 1.63 4.84 26.35
N PRO A 167 0.98 5.16 27.48
CA PRO A 167 0.79 4.21 28.57
C PRO A 167 -0.22 3.11 28.23
N ARG A 168 -1.03 3.29 27.18
CA ARG A 168 -1.99 2.30 26.69
C ARG A 168 -1.81 2.12 25.18
N PRO A 169 -1.84 0.88 24.67
CA PRO A 169 -1.84 0.63 23.24
C PRO A 169 -3.08 1.25 22.60
N GLY A 170 -2.89 2.03 21.54
CA GLY A 170 -3.98 2.63 20.78
C GLY A 170 -3.53 2.92 19.34
N VAL A 171 -4.49 2.99 18.42
CA VAL A 171 -4.24 3.42 17.04
C VAL A 171 -4.48 4.93 16.97
N PRO A 172 -3.45 5.75 16.68
CA PRO A 172 -3.62 7.18 16.49
C PRO A 172 -4.57 7.47 15.33
N ALA A 173 -5.33 8.56 15.44
CA ALA A 173 -6.16 9.05 14.33
C ALA A 173 -5.32 9.23 13.04
N ALA A 174 -4.07 9.65 13.17
CA ALA A 174 -3.10 9.79 12.07
C ALA A 174 -2.68 8.48 11.38
N LEU A 175 -3.11 7.31 11.88
CA LEU A 175 -2.94 6.02 11.20
C LEU A 175 -4.29 5.43 10.77
N THR A 176 -5.39 6.13 11.02
CA THR A 176 -6.70 5.72 10.52
C THR A 176 -6.75 5.99 9.03
N ILE A 177 -7.10 4.98 8.24
CA ILE A 177 -7.29 5.15 6.80
C ILE A 177 -8.54 6.04 6.63
N PRO A 178 -8.43 7.22 5.99
CA PRO A 178 -9.60 8.05 5.76
C PRO A 178 -10.61 7.25 4.93
N ALA A 179 -11.89 7.36 5.30
CA ALA A 179 -12.96 6.73 4.52
C ALA A 179 -12.81 7.13 3.04
N PRO A 180 -13.07 6.20 2.09
CA PRO A 180 -13.03 6.54 0.68
C PRO A 180 -13.90 7.78 0.47
N ARG A 181 -13.31 8.82 -0.14
CA ARG A 181 -14.07 10.01 -0.53
C ARG A 181 -15.26 9.51 -1.35
N PRO A 182 -16.51 9.86 -1.02
CA PRO A 182 -17.62 9.49 -1.89
C PRO A 182 -17.25 9.98 -3.28
N ALA A 183 -17.23 9.05 -4.25
CA ALA A 183 -17.06 9.43 -5.64
C ALA A 183 -18.10 10.53 -5.89
N ASP A 184 -17.67 11.67 -6.42
CA ASP A 184 -18.59 12.71 -6.88
C ASP A 184 -19.58 12.00 -7.79
N SER A 185 -20.77 11.73 -7.24
CA SER A 185 -21.78 10.97 -7.93
C SER A 185 -22.18 11.85 -9.10
N PRO A 186 -22.08 11.41 -10.37
CA PRO A 186 -22.75 12.12 -11.42
C PRO A 186 -24.22 12.06 -11.02
N GLN A 187 -24.77 13.22 -10.63
CA GLN A 187 -26.18 13.35 -10.33
C GLN A 187 -26.91 12.86 -11.57
N LEU A 188 -27.46 11.66 -11.49
CA LEU A 188 -28.40 11.15 -12.47
C LEU A 188 -29.62 12.05 -12.31
N THR A 189 -29.64 13.14 -13.07
CA THR A 189 -30.81 13.99 -13.23
C THR A 189 -31.85 13.14 -13.93
N ARG A 190 -32.66 12.44 -13.13
CA ARG A 190 -33.90 11.86 -13.60
C ARG A 190 -34.86 13.03 -13.81
N GLY A 191 -34.83 13.59 -15.01
CA GLY A 191 -35.86 14.49 -15.50
C GLY A 191 -37.20 13.74 -15.67
N PRO A 192 -38.32 14.48 -15.67
CA PRO A 192 -39.67 13.96 -15.43
C PRO A 192 -40.20 13.01 -16.51
#